data_AF-A0A4P6MUP0-F1
#
_entry.id   AF-A0A4P6MUP0-F1
#
_cell.length_a   1.000
_cell.length_b   1.000
_cell.length_c   1.000
_cell.angle_alpha   90.00
_cell.angle_beta   90.00
_cell.angle_gamma   90.00
#
_symmetry.space_group_name_H-M   'P 1'
#
loop_
_entity.id
_entity.type
_entity.pdbx_description
1 polymer ?
#
loop_
_entity_poly.entity_id
_entity_poly.type
_entity_poly.pdbx_seq_one_letter_code
_entity_poly.pdbx_strand_id
1 'polypeptide(L)'
;MTLRTNVVVGVLALTLSACSSVRLGGQDPTDELPSPSEAMQQAGLELPAGATDVTITSSDLPDREHAWALAFTAPRVEAEAVCEPMGGAGRQSFVPKMHQELLGDVEAGPETRGCSASTGNGGLWGRFVLIEPGDPATVHVSLQQLTR
;
A
#
# COMPACT_ATOMS: atom_id res chain seq x y z
N MET A 1 24.34 -61.59 -1.75
CA MET A 1 23.42 -60.44 -1.87
C MET A 1 23.20 -60.13 -3.35
N THR A 2 21.94 -60.27 -3.72
CA THR A 2 21.13 -59.87 -4.89
C THR A 2 21.70 -58.95 -6.00
N LEU A 3 21.76 -59.52 -7.21
CA LEU A 3 21.27 -59.09 -8.55
C LEU A 3 20.98 -57.60 -8.92
N ARG A 4 21.54 -57.22 -10.11
CA ARG A 4 21.03 -56.36 -11.23
C ARG A 4 20.72 -54.87 -10.97
N THR A 5 21.10 -53.93 -11.84
CA THR A 5 20.51 -53.72 -13.19
C THR A 5 21.31 -52.69 -14.02
N ASN A 6 21.46 -52.95 -15.33
CA ASN A 6 22.02 -52.07 -16.36
C ASN A 6 21.12 -50.87 -16.69
N VAL A 7 21.67 -49.71 -17.05
CA VAL A 7 21.17 -48.89 -18.19
C VAL A 7 22.36 -48.11 -18.82
N VAL A 8 22.55 -48.31 -20.11
CA VAL A 8 23.37 -47.51 -21.04
C VAL A 8 22.44 -46.58 -21.80
N VAL A 9 22.74 -45.28 -21.83
CA VAL A 9 22.31 -44.29 -22.84
C VAL A 9 23.41 -43.22 -22.81
N GLY A 10 24.17 -42.86 -23.84
CA GLY A 10 23.96 -43.01 -25.27
C GLY A 10 23.70 -41.63 -25.89
N VAL A 11 24.75 -41.06 -26.50
CA VAL A 11 24.74 -40.03 -27.57
C VAL A 11 24.37 -38.59 -27.10
N LEU A 12 24.86 -37.45 -27.62
CA LEU A 12 25.28 -37.09 -28.99
C LEU A 12 25.96 -35.70 -29.03
N ALA A 13 27.04 -35.62 -29.81
CA ALA A 13 27.51 -34.52 -30.66
C ALA A 13 27.72 -33.08 -30.12
N LEU A 14 29.00 -32.66 -30.21
CA LEU A 14 29.46 -31.28 -30.35
C LEU A 14 28.87 -30.62 -31.62
N THR A 15 28.34 -29.41 -31.49
CA THR A 15 28.22 -28.46 -32.60
C THR A 15 28.59 -27.04 -32.14
N LEU A 16 29.38 -26.36 -32.96
CA LEU A 16 29.86 -24.99 -32.78
C LEU A 16 28.71 -23.98 -32.78
N SER A 17 28.90 -22.82 -32.13
CA SER A 17 28.96 -21.51 -32.80
C SER A 17 28.50 -20.35 -31.91
N ALA A 18 29.11 -19.20 -32.19
CA ALA A 18 28.67 -17.83 -31.94
C ALA A 18 28.94 -17.19 -30.56
N CYS A 19 29.79 -16.17 -30.62
CA CYS A 19 29.94 -15.09 -29.66
C CYS A 19 28.58 -14.56 -29.18
N SER A 20 28.42 -14.38 -27.88
CA SER A 20 27.55 -13.34 -27.36
C SER A 20 28.14 -12.81 -26.07
N SER A 21 28.74 -11.63 -26.25
CA SER A 21 28.97 -10.56 -25.30
C SER A 21 28.50 -10.83 -23.87
N VAL A 22 29.48 -10.83 -22.97
CA VAL A 22 29.29 -10.44 -21.58
C VAL A 22 28.48 -9.14 -21.54
N ARG A 23 27.25 -9.21 -21.03
CA ARG A 23 26.63 -8.09 -20.32
C ARG A 23 26.43 -8.55 -18.89
N LEU A 24 27.38 -8.15 -18.05
CA LEU A 24 27.11 -7.76 -16.67
C LEU A 24 26.06 -6.63 -16.74
N GLY A 25 24.80 -6.99 -16.92
CA GLY A 25 23.68 -6.12 -16.62
C GLY A 25 23.45 -6.29 -15.14
N GLY A 26 23.91 -5.31 -14.35
CA GLY A 26 23.55 -5.23 -12.95
C GLY A 26 22.04 -5.34 -12.85
N GLN A 27 21.56 -6.31 -12.08
CA GLN A 27 20.32 -6.11 -11.37
C GLN A 27 20.63 -5.00 -10.36
N ASP A 28 20.51 -3.75 -10.82
CA ASP A 28 20.01 -2.73 -9.91
C ASP A 28 18.67 -3.30 -9.43
N PRO A 29 18.48 -3.58 -8.13
CA PRO A 29 17.13 -3.59 -7.62
C PRO A 29 16.68 -2.14 -7.83
N THR A 30 15.97 -1.88 -8.92
CA THR A 30 15.06 -0.76 -8.91
C THR A 30 14.17 -1.03 -7.72
N ASP A 31 14.38 -0.30 -6.63
CA ASP A 31 13.43 -0.13 -5.54
C ASP A 31 12.16 0.39 -6.21
N GLU A 32 11.37 -0.55 -6.73
CA GLU A 32 10.14 -0.28 -7.44
C GLU A 32 9.19 0.20 -6.34
N LEU A 33 8.91 1.52 -6.35
CA LEU A 33 7.96 2.14 -5.44
C LEU A 33 6.72 1.25 -5.39
N PRO A 34 6.28 0.79 -4.20
CA PRO A 34 5.11 -0.07 -4.13
C PRO A 34 3.96 0.68 -4.77
N SER A 35 3.20 -0.02 -5.61
CA SER A 35 1.99 0.57 -6.17
C SER A 35 1.06 0.99 -5.03
N PRO A 36 0.20 2.01 -5.21
CA PRO A 36 -0.68 2.45 -4.14
C PRO A 36 -1.54 1.32 -3.55
N SER A 37 -1.95 0.36 -4.38
CA SER A 37 -2.69 -0.83 -3.92
C SER A 37 -1.84 -1.75 -3.03
N GLU A 38 -0.57 -1.96 -3.36
CA GLU A 38 0.36 -2.71 -2.51
C GLU A 38 0.64 -1.96 -1.20
N ALA A 39 0.84 -0.65 -1.26
CA ALA A 39 1.02 0.20 -0.07
C ALA A 39 -0.18 0.10 0.86
N MET A 40 -1.40 0.17 0.32
CA MET A 40 -2.63 -0.04 1.08
C MET A 40 -2.68 -1.42 1.75
N GLN A 41 -2.39 -2.49 1.01
CA GLN A 41 -2.38 -3.85 1.56
C GLN A 41 -1.33 -4.02 2.66
N GLN A 42 -0.11 -3.52 2.46
CA GLN A 42 0.96 -3.54 3.46
C GLN A 42 0.55 -2.75 4.70
N ALA A 43 -0.12 -1.61 4.51
CA ALA A 43 -0.67 -0.83 5.59
C ALA A 43 -1.90 -1.46 6.25
N GLY A 44 -2.46 -2.56 5.72
CA GLY A 44 -3.68 -3.18 6.21
C GLY A 44 -4.90 -2.27 6.04
N LEU A 45 -4.99 -1.60 4.90
CA LEU A 45 -6.13 -0.79 4.47
C LEU A 45 -6.77 -1.44 3.24
N GLU A 46 -8.08 -1.60 3.26
CA GLU A 46 -8.87 -2.09 2.13
C GLU A 46 -9.95 -1.08 1.79
N LEU A 47 -10.20 -0.85 0.50
CA LEU A 47 -11.33 -0.03 0.09
C LEU A 47 -12.63 -0.81 0.29
N PRO A 48 -13.70 -0.18 0.82
CA PRO A 48 -14.99 -0.83 0.92
C PRO A 48 -15.56 -1.12 -0.48
N ALA A 49 -16.38 -2.16 -0.59
CA ALA A 49 -16.96 -2.58 -1.87
C ALA A 49 -17.86 -1.50 -2.51
N GLY A 50 -18.51 -0.66 -1.69
CA GLY A 50 -19.31 0.47 -2.14
C GLY A 50 -18.51 1.75 -2.42
N ALA A 51 -17.17 1.71 -2.44
CA ALA A 51 -16.35 2.87 -2.74
C ALA A 51 -16.53 3.35 -4.19
N THR A 52 -16.84 4.64 -4.37
CA THR A 52 -16.87 5.34 -5.65
C THR A 52 -15.95 6.55 -5.63
N ASP A 53 -15.73 7.14 -6.81
CA ASP A 53 -14.96 8.40 -6.96
C ASP A 53 -13.56 8.34 -6.35
N VAL A 54 -12.94 7.15 -6.41
CA VAL A 54 -11.64 6.88 -5.82
C VAL A 54 -10.56 7.70 -6.51
N THR A 55 -9.91 8.55 -5.73
CA THR A 55 -8.75 9.35 -6.13
C THR A 55 -7.56 8.96 -5.27
N ILE A 56 -6.41 8.76 -5.88
CA ILE A 56 -5.16 8.44 -5.20
C ILE A 56 -4.07 9.36 -5.73
N THR A 57 -3.39 10.06 -4.82
CA THR A 57 -2.30 10.97 -5.15
C THR A 57 -1.09 10.61 -4.30
N SER A 58 0.07 10.45 -4.93
CA SER A 58 1.36 10.32 -4.23
C SER A 58 1.98 11.69 -3.99
N SER A 59 2.79 11.81 -2.94
CA SER A 59 3.57 13.01 -2.69
C SER A 59 4.94 12.65 -2.14
N ASP A 60 5.95 13.42 -2.52
CA ASP A 60 7.30 13.29 -1.98
C ASP A 60 7.40 14.19 -0.74
N LEU A 61 7.46 13.56 0.43
CA LEU A 61 7.58 14.26 1.71
C LEU A 61 8.94 13.98 2.35
N PRO A 62 9.54 14.98 3.03
CA PRO A 62 10.73 14.74 3.83
C PRO A 62 10.44 13.71 4.93
N ASP A 63 11.43 12.86 5.24
CA ASP A 63 11.35 11.82 6.27
C ASP A 63 10.22 10.79 6.05
N ARG A 64 9.75 10.63 4.81
CA ARG A 64 8.84 9.57 4.39
C ARG A 64 9.50 8.78 3.28
N GLU A 65 9.46 7.46 3.43
CA GLU A 65 9.88 6.56 2.36
C GLU A 65 8.86 6.66 1.23
N HIS A 66 7.57 6.60 1.59
CA HIS A 66 6.47 6.81 0.67
C HIS A 66 5.27 7.49 1.35
N ALA A 67 4.48 8.24 0.57
CA ALA A 67 3.34 8.98 1.10
C ALA A 67 2.23 9.14 0.06
N TRP A 68 0.99 8.79 0.44
CA TRP A 68 -0.20 8.89 -0.40
C TRP A 68 -1.38 9.54 0.33
N ALA A 69 -2.14 10.32 -0.41
CA ALA A 69 -3.48 10.75 -0.07
C ALA A 69 -4.50 9.98 -0.92
N LEU A 70 -5.53 9.44 -0.27
CA LEU A 70 -6.65 8.79 -0.94
C LEU A 70 -7.94 9.52 -0.58
N ALA A 71 -8.84 9.67 -1.54
CA ALA A 71 -10.20 10.15 -1.31
C ALA A 71 -11.18 9.24 -2.03
N PHE A 72 -12.30 8.92 -1.41
CA PHE A 72 -13.39 8.16 -2.03
C PHE A 72 -14.71 8.45 -1.31
N THR A 73 -15.82 8.12 -1.94
CA THR A 73 -17.15 8.16 -1.30
C THR A 73 -17.67 6.76 -1.07
N ALA A 74 -18.34 6.52 0.06
CA ALA A 74 -18.96 5.23 0.36
C ALA A 74 -20.19 5.42 1.27
N PRO A 75 -21.12 4.45 1.34
CA PRO A 75 -22.17 4.45 2.36
C PRO A 75 -21.57 4.64 3.75
N ARG A 76 -22.23 5.42 4.61
CA ARG A 76 -21.65 5.86 5.89
C ARG A 76 -21.17 4.69 6.76
N VAL A 77 -21.93 3.60 6.81
CA VAL A 77 -21.59 2.41 7.58
C VAL A 77 -20.32 1.74 7.05
N GLU A 78 -20.16 1.67 5.73
CA GLU A 78 -18.96 1.09 5.11
C GLU A 78 -17.74 2.00 5.30
N ALA A 79 -17.92 3.32 5.21
CA ALA A 79 -16.88 4.30 5.48
C ALA A 79 -16.36 4.18 6.93
N GLU A 80 -17.25 4.06 7.92
CA GLU A 80 -16.86 3.86 9.31
C GLU A 80 -16.21 2.48 9.55
N ALA A 81 -16.62 1.45 8.78
CA ALA A 81 -16.05 0.10 8.89
C ALA A 81 -14.56 0.03 8.52
N VAL A 82 -14.06 0.97 7.70
CA VAL A 82 -12.62 1.11 7.40
C VAL A 82 -11.81 1.30 8.69
N CYS A 83 -12.41 1.86 9.74
CA CYS A 83 -11.76 2.08 11.02
C CYS A 83 -11.76 0.87 11.97
N GLU A 84 -12.51 -0.20 11.69
CA GLU A 84 -12.61 -1.35 12.60
C GLU A 84 -11.24 -2.02 12.88
N PRO A 85 -10.36 -2.26 11.89
CA PRO A 85 -9.02 -2.79 12.14
C PRO A 85 -8.12 -1.85 12.96
N MET A 86 -8.54 -0.59 13.14
CA MET A 86 -7.83 0.47 13.88
C MET A 86 -8.49 0.80 15.23
N GLY A 87 -9.47 0.00 15.67
CA GLY A 87 -10.18 0.19 16.94
C GLY A 87 -11.51 0.95 16.82
N GLY A 88 -12.01 1.14 15.61
CA GLY A 88 -13.31 1.76 15.32
C GLY A 88 -13.23 3.27 15.07
N ALA A 89 -14.29 3.81 14.46
CA ALA A 89 -14.38 5.23 14.14
C ALA A 89 -14.70 6.06 15.39
N GLY A 90 -13.79 6.94 15.80
CA GLY A 90 -13.99 7.93 16.85
C GLY A 90 -14.47 9.28 16.32
N ARG A 91 -14.89 10.19 17.21
CA ARG A 91 -15.08 11.59 16.85
C ARG A 91 -13.72 12.24 16.59
N GLN A 92 -13.56 12.91 15.46
CA GLN A 92 -12.32 13.58 15.09
C GLN A 92 -12.51 15.09 15.12
N SER A 93 -11.74 15.79 15.95
CA SER A 93 -11.88 17.24 16.15
C SER A 93 -10.82 18.09 15.44
N PHE A 94 -9.79 17.45 14.86
CA PHE A 94 -8.75 18.11 14.06
C PHE A 94 -8.04 17.08 13.18
N VAL A 95 -7.36 17.53 12.13
CA VAL A 95 -6.42 16.72 11.35
C VAL A 95 -5.01 16.95 11.91
N PRO A 96 -4.28 15.93 12.37
CA PRO A 96 -2.91 16.13 12.85
C PRO A 96 -2.03 16.70 11.74
N LYS A 97 -1.11 17.63 12.09
CA LYS A 97 -0.27 18.34 11.11
C LYS A 97 0.46 17.41 10.13
N MET A 98 0.95 16.27 10.61
CA MET A 98 1.64 15.29 9.76
C MET A 98 0.76 14.69 8.65
N HIS A 99 -0.57 14.69 8.82
CA HIS A 99 -1.53 14.23 7.82
C HIS A 99 -2.04 15.40 6.96
N GLN A 100 -2.10 16.60 7.53
CA GLN A 100 -2.49 17.82 6.82
C GLN A 100 -1.59 18.10 5.60
N GLU A 101 -0.29 17.82 5.70
CA GLU A 101 0.67 17.99 4.59
C GLU A 101 0.32 17.14 3.36
N LEU A 102 -0.37 16.00 3.55
CA LEU A 102 -0.87 15.17 2.46
C LEU A 102 -2.31 15.48 2.07
N LEU A 103 -3.18 15.72 3.06
CA LEU A 103 -4.61 15.89 2.84
C LEU A 103 -4.98 17.31 2.40
N GLY A 104 -4.07 18.28 2.51
CA GLY A 104 -4.33 19.68 2.18
C GLY A 104 -5.30 20.32 3.17
N ASP A 105 -6.22 21.13 2.64
CA ASP A 105 -7.15 21.97 3.41
C ASP A 105 -8.36 21.19 3.97
N VAL A 106 -8.27 19.87 4.08
CA VAL A 106 -9.32 19.06 4.70
C VAL A 106 -9.39 19.36 6.19
N GLU A 107 -10.56 19.79 6.67
CA GLU A 107 -10.79 20.13 8.07
C GLU A 107 -11.71 19.11 8.76
N ALA A 108 -11.46 18.89 10.06
CA ALA A 108 -12.36 18.09 10.88
C ALA A 108 -13.44 18.97 11.51
N GLY A 109 -14.69 18.67 11.23
CA GLY A 109 -15.86 19.31 11.82
C GLY A 109 -16.40 18.56 13.05
N PRO A 110 -17.44 19.10 13.72
CA PRO A 110 -18.01 18.53 14.94
C PRO A 110 -18.58 17.11 14.76
N GLU A 111 -19.04 16.78 13.54
CA GLU A 111 -19.62 15.48 13.17
C GLU A 111 -18.65 14.59 12.38
N THR A 112 -17.45 15.09 12.11
CA THR A 112 -16.41 14.32 11.44
C THR A 112 -15.95 13.19 12.34
N ARG A 113 -15.78 12.01 11.73
CA ARG A 113 -15.26 10.83 12.41
C ARG A 113 -13.93 10.42 11.80
N GLY A 114 -13.22 9.54 12.48
CA GLY A 114 -11.94 9.08 11.97
C GLY A 114 -11.26 8.10 12.91
N CYS A 115 -10.11 7.66 12.46
CA CYS A 115 -9.25 6.76 13.20
C CYS A 115 -7.80 6.95 12.73
N SER A 116 -6.87 6.51 13.56
CA SER A 116 -5.46 6.50 13.22
C SER A 116 -4.80 5.30 13.87
N ALA A 117 -3.88 4.68 13.15
CA ALA A 117 -3.10 3.56 13.65
C ALA A 117 -1.80 3.46 12.88
N SER A 118 -0.83 2.76 13.47
CA SER A 118 0.39 2.37 12.78
C SER A 118 0.48 0.85 12.62
N THR A 119 1.14 0.38 11.57
CA THR A 119 1.45 -1.05 11.37
C THR A 119 2.90 -1.23 10.94
N GLY A 120 3.47 -2.41 11.21
CA GLY A 120 4.87 -2.75 10.91
C GLY A 120 5.06 -3.65 9.68
N ASN A 121 4.00 -3.98 8.95
CA ASN A 121 4.06 -4.91 7.83
C ASN A 121 4.70 -4.23 6.59
N GLY A 122 5.87 -4.71 6.17
CA GLY A 122 6.63 -4.11 5.05
C GLY A 122 7.28 -2.75 5.35
N GLY A 123 7.15 -2.21 6.58
CA GLY A 123 7.60 -0.87 6.95
C GLY A 123 6.80 -0.32 8.13
N LEU A 124 7.22 0.81 8.72
CA LEU A 124 6.41 1.49 9.73
C LEU A 124 5.43 2.44 9.04
N TRP A 125 4.20 1.96 8.84
CA TRP A 125 3.14 2.69 8.18
C TRP A 125 2.29 3.44 9.20
N GLY A 126 2.10 4.74 8.99
CA GLY A 126 1.08 5.55 9.64
C GLY A 126 -0.15 5.68 8.76
N ARG A 127 -1.32 5.43 9.33
CA ARG A 127 -2.62 5.59 8.69
C ARG A 127 -3.45 6.61 9.46
N PHE A 128 -4.13 7.47 8.73
CA PHE A 128 -5.12 8.37 9.27
C PHE A 128 -6.31 8.43 8.32
N VAL A 129 -7.49 8.19 8.86
CA VAL A 129 -8.74 8.23 8.11
C VAL A 129 -9.61 9.32 8.72
N LEU A 130 -10.14 10.18 7.85
CA LEU A 130 -11.12 11.19 8.17
C LEU A 130 -12.39 10.93 7.35
N ILE A 131 -13.53 10.94 8.01
CA ILE A 131 -14.83 10.61 7.43
C ILE A 131 -15.74 11.82 7.62
N GLU A 132 -16.04 12.50 6.53
CA GLU A 132 -16.95 13.65 6.49
C GLU A 132 -18.37 13.24 6.87
N PRO A 133 -19.17 14.14 7.47
CA PRO A 133 -20.59 13.88 7.70
C PRO A 133 -21.33 13.65 6.37
N GLY A 134 -22.35 12.79 6.38
CA GLY A 134 -23.16 12.50 5.20
C GLY A 134 -23.39 11.00 4.96
N ASP A 135 -24.29 10.71 4.02
CA ASP A 135 -24.50 9.37 3.47
C ASP A 135 -24.93 9.50 1.99
N PRO A 136 -24.06 9.19 1.00
CA PRO A 136 -22.70 8.67 1.17
C PRO A 136 -21.77 9.68 1.85
N ALA A 137 -20.76 9.17 2.55
CA ALA A 137 -19.72 9.96 3.21
C ALA A 137 -18.45 10.01 2.34
N THR A 138 -17.83 11.19 2.28
CA THR A 138 -16.46 11.33 1.76
C THR A 138 -15.46 10.85 2.80
N VAL A 139 -14.52 10.01 2.38
CA VAL A 139 -13.43 9.50 3.21
C VAL A 139 -12.12 10.01 2.65
N HIS A 140 -11.31 10.61 3.52
CA HIS A 140 -9.94 11.04 3.24
C HIS A 140 -8.98 10.16 4.01
N VAL A 141 -7.98 9.61 3.34
CA VAL A 141 -6.97 8.74 3.94
C VAL A 141 -5.59 9.31 3.68
N SER A 142 -4.84 9.51 4.76
CA SER A 142 -3.41 9.75 4.70
C SER A 142 -2.69 8.44 5.02
N LEU A 143 -1.86 8.00 4.09
CA LEU A 143 -1.06 6.78 4.20
C LEU A 143 0.42 7.14 4.05
N GLN A 144 1.23 6.84 5.06
CA GLN A 144 2.63 7.27 5.13
C GLN A 144 3.53 6.13 5.59
N GLN A 145 4.60 5.83 4.89
CA GLN A 145 5.68 4.98 5.38
C GLN A 145 6.80 5.86 5.93
N LEU A 146 7.13 5.68 7.22
CA LEU A 146 8.20 6.42 7.87
C LEU A 146 9.57 5.88 7.45
N THR A 147 10.50 6.77 7.14
CA THR A 147 11.92 6.41 7.01
C THR A 147 12.42 5.91 8.37
N ARG A 148 13.12 4.77 8.39
CA ARG A 148 13.70 4.20 9.62
C ARG A 148 14.79 5.08 10.23
#